data_AF-A0A6L9ZFS8-F1
#
_entry.id   AF-A0A6L9ZFS8-F1
#
_cell.length_a   1.000
_cell.length_b   1.000
_cell.length_c   1.000
_cell.angle_alpha   90.00
_cell.angle_beta   90.00
_cell.angle_gamma   90.00
#
_symmetry.space_group_name_H-M   'P 1'
#
loop_
_entity.id
_entity.type
_entity.pdbx_description
1 polymer ?
#
loop_
_entity_poly.entity_id
_entity_poly.type
_entity_poly.pdbx_seq_one_letter_code
_entity_poly.pdbx_strand_id
1 'polypeptide(L)'
;MSKSMELLSAYDVVVLGDREFCSTKLGHWLAERKVYFCLRQKCDTKVLPENEVYQELRDYGLKPGMKLFLNDLQVTKNNGFGTFNVACKWKRNYRGVKTKEPWYILTNFEDLNTAIVSYKKRFAIE
;
A
#
# COMPACT_ATOMS: atom_id res chain seq x y z
N MET A 1 10.59 -29.74 -9.33
CA MET A 1 10.96 -28.44 -8.71
C MET A 1 12.18 -28.69 -7.83
N SER A 2 13.18 -27.81 -7.82
CA SER A 2 14.44 -28.07 -7.09
C SER A 2 14.25 -27.94 -5.57
N LYS A 3 15.04 -28.70 -4.79
CA LYS A 3 15.04 -28.75 -3.31
C LYS A 3 15.13 -27.36 -2.63
N SER A 4 15.63 -26.36 -3.35
CA SER A 4 15.72 -24.97 -2.90
C SER A 4 14.38 -24.22 -2.91
N MET A 5 13.44 -24.58 -3.80
CA MET A 5 12.12 -23.95 -3.86
C MET A 5 11.21 -24.43 -2.71
N GLU A 6 11.41 -25.66 -2.22
CA GLU A 6 10.69 -26.17 -1.05
C GLU A 6 11.04 -25.40 0.23
N LEU A 7 12.29 -24.95 0.39
CA LEU A 7 12.68 -24.09 1.51
C LEU A 7 12.01 -22.72 1.49
N LEU A 8 11.63 -22.24 0.30
CA LEU A 8 10.91 -20.98 0.12
C LEU A 8 9.39 -21.12 0.30
N SER A 9 8.86 -22.35 0.35
CA SER A 9 7.43 -22.59 0.56
C SER A 9 6.94 -22.18 1.96
N ALA A 10 7.86 -22.07 2.92
CA ALA A 10 7.58 -21.59 4.27
C ALA A 10 7.57 -20.06 4.38
N TYR A 11 7.86 -19.33 3.29
CA TYR A 11 7.95 -17.88 3.30
C TYR A 11 6.82 -17.26 2.48
N ASP A 12 6.19 -16.24 3.07
CA ASP A 12 5.25 -15.41 2.35
C ASP A 12 5.98 -14.47 1.39
N VAL A 13 5.59 -14.53 0.12
CA VAL A 13 6.12 -13.61 -0.90
C VAL A 13 5.35 -12.29 -0.80
N VAL A 14 6.10 -11.20 -0.59
CA VAL A 14 5.57 -9.84 -0.53
C VAL A 14 6.17 -9.00 -1.67
N VAL A 15 5.32 -8.51 -2.56
CA VAL A 15 5.73 -7.62 -3.66
C VAL A 15 5.74 -6.17 -3.18
N LEU A 16 6.90 -5.51 -3.28
CA LEU A 16 7.07 -4.10 -2.92
C LEU A 16 7.21 -3.26 -4.20
N GLY A 17 6.28 -2.33 -4.42
CA GLY A 17 6.30 -1.42 -5.58
C GLY A 17 6.30 0.04 -5.16
N ASP A 18 7.07 0.88 -5.84
CA ASP A 18 7.06 2.34 -5.65
C ASP A 18 6.09 3.03 -6.63
N ARG A 19 6.11 4.38 -6.67
CA ARG A 19 5.13 5.23 -7.38
C ARG A 19 4.85 4.87 -8.85
N GLU A 20 5.76 4.19 -9.53
CA GLU A 20 5.58 3.77 -10.93
C GLU A 20 4.57 2.60 -11.06
N PHE A 21 4.29 1.90 -9.97
CA PHE A 21 3.42 0.72 -9.91
C PHE A 21 2.05 1.03 -9.29
N CYS A 22 1.48 2.21 -9.59
CA CYS A 22 0.14 2.62 -9.13
C CYS A 22 -1.03 1.93 -9.88
N SER A 23 -0.77 0.87 -10.65
CA SER A 23 -1.80 0.23 -11.47
C SER A 23 -2.71 -0.66 -10.62
N THR A 24 -4.01 -0.36 -10.61
CA THR A 24 -5.02 -1.21 -9.94
C THR A 24 -5.13 -2.60 -10.56
N LYS A 25 -4.82 -2.73 -11.85
CA LYS A 25 -4.72 -4.03 -12.53
C LYS A 25 -3.64 -4.91 -11.91
N LEU A 26 -2.50 -4.32 -11.53
CA LEU A 26 -1.41 -5.06 -10.90
C LEU A 26 -1.80 -5.53 -9.50
N GLY A 27 -2.39 -4.63 -8.69
CA GLY A 27 -2.89 -5.00 -7.36
C GLY A 27 -3.90 -6.14 -7.40
N HIS A 28 -4.85 -6.09 -8.34
CA HIS A 28 -5.83 -7.15 -8.54
C HIS A 28 -5.18 -8.47 -9.00
N TRP A 29 -4.31 -8.43 -9.99
CA TRP A 29 -3.60 -9.60 -10.50
C TRP A 29 -2.74 -10.30 -9.42
N LEU A 30 -2.18 -9.52 -8.48
CA LEU A 30 -1.46 -10.01 -7.32
C LEU A 30 -2.40 -10.62 -6.28
N ALA A 31 -3.54 -9.99 -6.03
CA ALA A 31 -4.56 -10.48 -5.11
C ALA A 31 -5.17 -11.81 -5.58
N GLU A 32 -5.47 -11.96 -6.87
CA GLU A 32 -5.96 -13.22 -7.47
C GLU A 32 -4.97 -14.37 -7.27
N ARG A 33 -3.67 -14.08 -7.24
CA ARG A 33 -2.60 -15.05 -6.99
C ARG A 33 -2.34 -15.31 -5.51
N LYS A 34 -3.11 -14.68 -4.61
CA LYS A 34 -2.92 -14.73 -3.15
C LYS A 34 -1.51 -14.31 -2.72
N VAL A 35 -0.92 -13.36 -3.45
CA VAL A 35 0.40 -12.80 -3.13
C VAL A 35 0.21 -11.52 -2.33
N TYR A 36 0.99 -11.34 -1.26
CA TYR A 36 0.96 -10.10 -0.50
C TYR A 36 1.65 -8.98 -1.26
N PHE A 37 1.17 -7.75 -1.11
CA PHE A 37 1.81 -6.62 -1.77
C PHE A 37 1.72 -5.31 -0.98
N CYS A 38 2.66 -4.42 -1.27
CA CYS A 38 2.68 -3.04 -0.81
C CYS A 38 3.08 -2.16 -2.00
N LEU A 39 2.11 -1.47 -2.59
CA LEU A 39 2.29 -0.60 -3.75
C LEU A 39 2.10 0.86 -3.33
N ARG A 40 3.14 1.69 -3.44
CA ARG A 40 3.04 3.10 -3.09
C ARG A 40 2.17 3.85 -4.08
N GLN A 41 1.17 4.56 -3.56
CA GLN A 41 0.25 5.39 -4.30
C GLN A 41 0.68 6.87 -4.25
N LYS A 42 0.24 7.63 -5.26
CA LYS A 42 0.32 9.09 -5.25
C LYS A 42 -0.80 9.67 -4.37
N CYS A 43 -0.66 10.93 -3.97
CA CYS A 43 -1.64 11.60 -3.11
C CYS A 43 -2.96 11.93 -3.81
N ASP A 44 -2.95 12.01 -5.14
CA ASP A 44 -4.10 12.26 -6.02
C ASP A 44 -4.81 10.97 -6.45
N THR A 45 -4.38 9.81 -5.95
CA THR A 45 -5.08 8.54 -6.20
C THR A 45 -6.50 8.62 -5.63
N LYS A 46 -7.48 8.30 -6.48
CA LYS A 46 -8.91 8.28 -6.13
C LYS A 46 -9.29 6.94 -5.52
N VAL A 47 -9.91 6.99 -4.35
CA VAL A 47 -10.42 5.85 -3.61
C VAL A 47 -11.89 6.05 -3.29
N LEU A 48 -12.64 4.95 -3.27
CA LEU A 48 -14.05 4.90 -2.93
C LEU A 48 -14.20 3.96 -1.73
N PRO A 49 -14.50 4.49 -0.54
CA PRO A 49 -14.96 3.68 0.58
C PRO A 49 -16.34 3.09 0.30
N GLU A 50 -16.65 1.95 0.91
CA GLU A 50 -17.85 1.14 0.65
C GLU A 50 -19.18 1.92 0.72
N ASN A 51 -19.25 2.98 1.52
CA ASN A 51 -20.46 3.79 1.73
C ASN A 51 -20.29 5.30 1.50
N GLU A 52 -19.25 5.72 0.76
CA GLU A 52 -18.94 7.15 0.61
C GLU A 52 -18.78 7.59 -0.85
N VAL A 53 -18.50 8.87 -1.04
CA VAL A 53 -18.19 9.47 -2.33
C VAL A 53 -16.72 9.21 -2.68
N TYR A 54 -16.39 9.18 -3.97
CA TYR A 54 -14.99 9.19 -4.41
C TYR A 54 -14.24 10.37 -3.80
N GLN A 55 -13.16 10.07 -3.09
CA GLN A 55 -12.26 11.05 -2.52
C GLN A 55 -10.82 10.70 -2.87
N GLU A 56 -9.93 11.69 -2.84
CA GLU A 56 -8.52 11.46 -3.07
C GLU A 56 -7.80 11.18 -1.75
N LEU A 57 -6.68 10.47 -1.82
CA LEU A 57 -5.93 10.13 -0.62
C LEU A 57 -5.45 11.36 0.17
N ARG A 58 -5.22 12.50 -0.50
CA ARG A 58 -4.93 13.78 0.14
C ARG A 58 -6.07 14.34 1.00
N ASP A 59 -7.31 13.98 0.70
CA ASP A 59 -8.50 14.54 1.37
C ASP A 59 -8.66 13.97 2.80
N TYR A 60 -8.02 12.83 3.09
CA TYR A 60 -7.94 12.25 4.44
C TYR A 60 -7.08 13.09 5.42
N GLY A 61 -6.49 14.20 4.97
CA GLY A 61 -5.94 15.22 5.86
C GLY A 61 -4.76 14.76 6.72
N LEU A 62 -3.95 13.81 6.23
CA LEU A 62 -2.75 13.36 6.94
C LEU A 62 -1.82 14.54 7.27
N LYS A 63 -1.25 14.52 8.47
CA LYS A 63 -0.26 15.51 8.93
C LYS A 63 1.02 14.82 9.40
N PRO A 64 2.17 15.50 9.39
CA PRO A 64 3.43 14.94 9.88
C PRO A 64 3.30 14.33 11.28
N GLY A 65 3.62 13.04 11.42
CA GLY A 65 3.50 12.28 12.67
C GLY A 65 2.26 11.39 12.76
N MET A 66 1.32 11.51 11.83
CA MET A 66 0.12 10.67 11.77
C MET A 66 0.37 9.35 11.05
N LYS A 67 -0.40 8.35 11.46
CA LYS A 67 -0.61 7.11 10.72
C LYS A 67 -2.12 6.88 10.64
N LEU A 68 -2.59 6.32 9.53
CA LEU A 68 -4.00 6.02 9.29
C LEU A 68 -4.08 4.71 8.51
N PHE A 69 -5.08 3.90 8.78
CA PHE A 69 -5.34 2.66 8.06
C PHE A 69 -6.76 2.70 7.53
N LEU A 70 -6.90 2.57 6.23
CA LEU A 70 -8.17 2.62 5.53
C LEU A 70 -8.44 1.24 4.97
N ASN A 71 -9.53 0.62 5.41
CA ASN A 71 -9.90 -0.72 4.99
C ASN A 71 -10.93 -0.67 3.86
N ASP A 72 -10.95 -1.73 3.07
CA ASP A 72 -11.99 -2.00 2.08
C ASP A 72 -12.26 -0.85 1.10
N LEU A 73 -11.18 -0.21 0.65
CA LEU A 73 -11.25 0.85 -0.35
C LEU A 73 -11.26 0.27 -1.75
N GLN A 74 -12.27 0.61 -2.54
CA GLN A 74 -12.19 0.43 -3.98
C GLN A 74 -11.25 1.47 -4.57
N VAL A 75 -10.18 1.01 -5.23
CA VAL A 75 -9.24 1.89 -5.91
C VAL A 75 -9.62 1.93 -7.38
N THR A 76 -9.91 3.14 -7.89
CA THR A 76 -10.41 3.46 -9.25
C THR A 76 -11.88 3.15 -9.54
N LYS A 77 -12.40 3.78 -10.61
CA LYS A 77 -13.81 3.74 -11.05
C LYS A 77 -14.23 2.45 -11.78
N ASN A 78 -13.31 1.53 -12.01
CA ASN A 78 -13.62 0.34 -12.77
C ASN A 78 -14.17 -0.75 -11.83
N ASN A 79 -15.47 -0.98 -11.89
CA ASN A 79 -16.14 -2.07 -11.20
C ASN A 79 -15.47 -3.40 -11.60
N GLY A 80 -14.91 -4.13 -10.63
CA GLY A 80 -14.35 -5.48 -10.84
C GLY A 80 -12.97 -5.73 -10.21
N PHE A 81 -12.23 -4.71 -9.79
CA PHE A 81 -10.87 -4.89 -9.26
C PHE A 81 -10.79 -5.27 -7.76
N GLY A 82 -11.93 -5.38 -7.06
CA GLY A 82 -12.00 -5.71 -5.63
C GLY A 82 -11.74 -4.52 -4.71
N THR A 83 -11.85 -4.76 -3.41
CA THR A 83 -11.50 -3.81 -2.34
C THR A 83 -10.09 -4.09 -1.84
N PHE A 84 -9.39 -3.03 -1.42
CA PHE A 84 -8.03 -3.10 -0.91
C PHE A 84 -7.86 -2.20 0.31
N ASN A 85 -6.85 -2.52 1.12
CA ASN A 85 -6.51 -1.68 2.27
C ASN A 85 -5.44 -0.66 1.88
N VAL A 86 -5.47 0.51 2.50
CA VAL A 86 -4.47 1.56 2.32
C VAL A 86 -3.85 1.92 3.66
N ALA A 87 -2.55 1.65 3.78
CA ALA A 87 -1.72 2.06 4.89
C ALA A 87 -1.11 3.43 4.63
N CYS A 88 -1.50 4.39 5.47
CA CYS A 88 -1.06 5.77 5.39
C CYS A 88 -0.09 6.11 6.52
N LYS A 89 1.01 6.78 6.20
CA LYS A 89 1.99 7.23 7.19
C LYS A 89 2.67 8.52 6.76
N TRP A 90 2.66 9.53 7.61
CA TRP A 90 3.52 10.71 7.44
C TRP A 90 4.57 10.74 8.54
N LYS A 91 5.85 10.69 8.17
CA LYS A 91 6.93 10.85 9.14
C LYS A 91 6.86 12.22 9.81
N ARG A 92 7.08 12.27 11.12
CA ARG A 92 7.15 13.54 11.87
C ARG A 92 8.37 14.34 11.41
N ASN A 93 8.22 15.65 11.28
CA ASN A 93 9.34 16.55 11.05
C ASN A 93 10.23 16.58 12.30
N TYR A 94 11.52 16.30 12.15
CA TYR A 94 12.47 16.29 13.27
C TYR A 94 13.81 16.88 12.83
N ARG A 95 14.40 17.73 13.67
CA ARG A 95 15.72 18.37 13.45
C ARG A 95 15.91 18.95 12.04
N GLY A 96 14.93 19.70 11.54
CA GLY A 96 15.00 20.34 10.21
C GLY A 96 14.73 19.41 9.02
N VAL A 97 14.67 18.09 9.22
CA VAL A 97 14.30 17.14 8.16
C VAL A 97 12.78 17.16 7.98
N LYS A 98 12.32 17.82 6.91
CA LYS A 98 10.92 17.84 6.50
C LYS A 98 10.67 16.75 5.45
N THR A 99 9.83 15.77 5.77
CA THR A 99 9.33 14.84 4.75
C THR A 99 8.23 15.53 3.96
N LYS A 100 8.50 15.80 2.68
CA LYS A 100 7.62 16.56 1.78
C LYS A 100 6.26 15.89 1.54
N GLU A 101 6.21 14.56 1.58
CA GLU A 101 5.01 13.80 1.24
C GLU A 101 4.75 12.65 2.21
N PRO A 102 3.48 12.36 2.52
CA PRO A 102 3.08 11.14 3.20
C PRO A 102 3.29 9.91 2.32
N TRP A 103 3.35 8.75 2.96
CA TRP A 103 3.27 7.45 2.30
C TRP A 103 1.82 7.00 2.30
N TYR A 104 1.35 6.67 1.11
CA TYR A 104 0.11 5.96 0.88
C TYR A 104 0.48 4.61 0.28
N ILE A 105 0.13 3.52 0.93
CA ILE A 105 0.57 2.18 0.55
C ILE A 105 -0.69 1.34 0.35
N LEU A 106 -0.97 0.99 -0.90
CA LEU A 106 -2.01 0.02 -1.25
C LEU A 106 -1.52 -1.38 -0.88
N THR A 107 -2.35 -2.13 -0.16
CA THR A 107 -1.97 -3.44 0.36
C THR A 107 -3.19 -4.32 0.58
N ASN A 108 -2.95 -5.63 0.59
CA ASN A 108 -3.89 -6.66 1.06
C ASN A 108 -3.53 -7.18 2.47
N PHE A 109 -2.62 -6.52 3.19
CA PHE A 109 -2.43 -6.78 4.62
C PHE A 109 -3.62 -6.29 5.42
N GLU A 110 -3.92 -6.98 6.52
CA GLU A 110 -5.02 -6.65 7.44
C GLU A 110 -4.60 -5.67 8.54
N ASP A 111 -3.30 -5.34 8.63
CA ASP A 111 -2.78 -4.44 9.66
C ASP A 111 -1.79 -3.37 9.14
N LEU A 112 -1.91 -2.19 9.74
CA LEU A 112 -1.12 -1.01 9.42
C LEU A 112 0.39 -1.21 9.65
N ASN A 113 0.76 -1.92 10.72
CA ASN A 113 2.16 -2.01 11.13
C ASN A 113 2.94 -2.93 10.20
N THR A 114 2.39 -4.09 9.84
CA THR A 114 3.00 -5.01 8.86
C THR A 114 3.15 -4.32 7.51
N ALA A 115 2.12 -3.63 7.01
CA ALA A 115 2.21 -2.89 5.76
C ALA A 115 3.36 -1.86 5.77
N ILE A 116 3.47 -1.06 6.85
CA ILE A 116 4.54 -0.05 6.99
C ILE A 116 5.92 -0.71 7.13
N VAL A 117 6.04 -1.78 7.93
CA VAL A 117 7.32 -2.47 8.17
C VAL A 117 7.79 -3.18 6.91
N SER A 118 6.89 -3.87 6.21
CA SER A 118 7.16 -4.51 4.92
C SER A 118 7.61 -3.49 3.89
N TYR A 119 6.88 -2.38 3.74
CA TYR A 119 7.25 -1.34 2.78
C TYR A 119 8.60 -0.66 3.09
N LYS A 120 8.96 -0.52 4.37
CA LYS A 120 10.29 0.00 4.75
C LYS A 120 11.44 -0.88 4.22
N LYS A 121 11.24 -2.19 4.01
CA LYS A 121 12.28 -3.08 3.48
C LYS A 121 12.66 -2.74 2.03
N ARG A 122 11.86 -1.93 1.31
CA ARG A 122 12.22 -1.41 -0.02
C ARG A 122 13.54 -0.62 -0.02
N PHE A 123 13.92 0.01 1.09
CA PHE A 123 15.20 0.74 1.18
C PHE A 123 16.42 -0.19 1.32
N ALA A 124 16.23 -1.52 1.38
CA ALA A 124 17.34 -2.48 1.43
C ALA A 124 17.88 -2.87 0.03
N ILE A 125 17.25 -2.40 -1.05
CA ILE A 125 17.67 -2.62 -2.44
C ILE A 125 18.21 -1.33 -3.10
N GLU A 126 18.55 -0.32 -2.30
CA GLU A 126 19.11 0.97 -2.71
C GLU A 126 20.61 1.02 -2.37
#